data_AF-A0A914WX45-F1
#
_entry.id   AF-A0A914WX45-F1
#
_cell.length_a   1.000
_cell.length_b   1.000
_cell.length_c   1.000
_cell.angle_alpha   90.00
_cell.angle_beta   90.00
_cell.angle_gamma   90.00
#
_symmetry.space_group_name_H-M   'P 1'
#
loop_
_entity.id
_entity.type
_entity.pdbx_description
1 polymer ?
#
loop_
_entity_poly.entity_id
_entity_poly.type
_entity_poly.pdbx_seq_one_letter_code
_entity_poly.pdbx_strand_id
1 'polypeptide(L)'
;MVTLRVAIWPSTPPFDPWTTECFKDLPQKPCPKPGYDMEPFLAVLNSLGWSYEWVLVDEIGDVLEDGNVTGAVGMVYRKEVDVLANVMRITSDRLNVVDFSVPVQYLQQVYFLALPDQFLQNSFILRPFDFDAWLMLFAFLTAFMLIWAMSAVLQRKYSWKLALVRSFNRHVITVCAMESKRAHRRPTYVSQVLSITFFALTFVILARIYQSIMSGMLAVSLKKKVPFTSSKELVELIRQGAWHLIYPIPNVLPECTEPTCSDLESALLTNPVTILPFGPEFEEK
;
A
#
# COMPACT_ATOMS: atom_id res chain seq x y z
N MET A 1 -4.47 -14.64 51.73
CA MET A 1 -4.41 -13.78 50.53
C MET A 1 -3.13 -14.09 49.81
N VAL A 2 -3.16 -14.26 48.50
CA VAL A 2 -1.94 -14.36 47.68
C VAL A 2 -1.60 -12.95 47.22
N THR A 3 -0.36 -12.52 47.46
CA THR A 3 0.20 -11.27 46.93
C THR A 3 1.21 -11.64 45.86
N LEU A 4 0.95 -11.28 44.61
CA LEU A 4 1.83 -11.53 43.47
C LEU A 4 2.80 -10.36 43.27
N ARG A 5 4.09 -10.65 43.10
CA ARG A 5 5.09 -9.68 42.63
C ARG A 5 5.01 -9.65 41.11
N VAL A 6 4.54 -8.53 40.56
CA VAL A 6 4.31 -8.36 39.14
C VAL A 6 5.37 -7.42 38.55
N ALA A 7 6.21 -7.96 37.67
CA ALA A 7 7.11 -7.17 36.87
C ALA A 7 6.35 -6.40 35.79
N ILE A 8 6.73 -5.15 35.59
CA ILE A 8 6.31 -4.35 34.44
C ILE A 8 7.50 -3.54 33.89
N TRP A 9 7.71 -3.66 32.59
CA TRP A 9 8.54 -2.77 31.80
C TRP A 9 7.67 -1.61 31.29
N PRO A 10 7.81 -0.38 31.82
CA PRO A 10 7.13 0.76 31.23
C PRO A 10 7.80 1.07 29.88
N SER A 11 7.04 1.05 28.79
CA SER A 11 7.58 1.33 27.47
C SER A 11 8.24 2.70 27.44
N THR A 12 9.53 2.73 27.13
CA THR A 12 10.29 3.98 27.02
C THR A 12 9.67 4.92 25.96
N PRO A 13 9.76 6.25 26.14
CA PRO A 13 9.18 7.22 25.20
C PRO A 13 9.60 6.93 23.76
N PRO A 14 8.69 7.11 22.78
CA PRO A 14 7.93 8.36 22.64
C PRO A 14 6.43 8.32 23.01
N PHE A 15 5.88 7.22 23.54
CA PHE A 15 4.42 7.01 23.46
C PHE A 15 3.51 7.44 24.64
N ASP A 16 3.99 7.64 25.88
CA ASP A 16 3.32 8.54 26.85
C ASP A 16 4.08 8.65 28.20
N PRO A 17 4.56 9.84 28.62
CA PRO A 17 5.18 10.05 29.94
C PRO A 17 4.26 9.69 31.13
N TRP A 18 2.94 9.84 30.94
CA TRP A 18 1.94 9.55 31.97
C TRP A 18 1.85 8.07 32.36
N THR A 19 2.27 7.15 31.49
CA THR A 19 2.30 5.71 31.80
C THR A 19 3.35 5.38 32.85
N THR A 20 4.58 5.92 32.72
CA THR A 20 5.66 5.73 33.69
C THR A 20 5.35 6.26 35.09
N GLU A 21 4.56 7.33 35.21
CA GLU A 21 4.17 7.89 36.51
C GLU A 21 3.02 7.09 37.16
N CYS A 22 2.05 6.65 36.34
CA CYS A 22 0.93 5.79 36.74
C CYS A 22 1.37 4.53 37.51
N PHE A 23 2.43 3.85 37.09
CA PHE A 23 2.88 2.60 37.73
C PHE A 23 3.67 2.81 39.03
N LYS A 24 4.32 3.96 39.22
CA LYS A 24 5.09 4.26 40.46
C LYS A 24 4.21 4.45 41.69
N ASP A 25 3.00 4.97 41.49
CA ASP A 25 2.05 5.29 42.57
C ASP A 25 1.06 4.14 42.87
N LEU A 26 1.05 3.06 42.09
CA LEU A 26 0.22 1.88 42.34
C LEU A 26 0.84 0.98 43.43
N PRO A 27 0.04 0.31 44.28
CA PRO A 27 -1.43 0.31 44.34
C PRO A 27 -2.03 1.47 45.16
N GLN A 28 -1.22 2.42 45.64
CA GLN A 28 -1.65 3.47 46.58
C GLN A 28 -2.61 4.48 45.94
N LYS A 29 -2.44 4.78 44.66
CA LYS A 29 -3.39 5.56 43.84
C LYS A 29 -3.89 4.70 42.67
N PRO A 30 -5.20 4.66 42.40
CA PRO A 30 -5.72 3.96 41.22
C PRO A 30 -5.33 4.73 39.95
N CYS A 31 -4.73 4.03 38.99
CA CYS A 31 -4.42 4.61 37.69
C CYS A 31 -5.64 4.51 36.75
N PRO A 32 -6.17 5.63 36.22
CA PRO A 32 -7.40 5.64 35.41
C PRO A 32 -7.20 5.15 33.97
N LYS A 33 -5.94 5.07 33.50
CA LYS A 33 -5.56 4.60 32.16
C LYS A 33 -4.27 3.78 32.26
N PRO A 34 -4.33 2.51 32.69
CA PRO A 34 -3.14 1.68 32.85
C PRO A 34 -2.58 1.18 31.51
N GLY A 35 -3.28 1.38 30.39
CA GLY A 35 -2.78 1.08 29.05
C GLY A 35 -3.15 -0.33 28.55
N TYR A 36 -2.94 -0.54 27.24
CA TYR A 36 -3.45 -1.69 26.50
C TYR A 36 -3.09 -3.06 27.10
N ASP A 37 -1.82 -3.25 27.47
CA ASP A 37 -1.34 -4.50 28.08
C ASP A 37 -1.95 -4.77 29.45
N MET A 38 -2.22 -3.70 30.21
CA MET A 38 -2.50 -3.76 31.65
C MET A 38 -3.98 -3.81 31.98
N GLU A 39 -4.85 -3.18 31.18
CA GLU A 39 -6.30 -3.25 31.33
C GLU A 39 -6.84 -4.69 31.42
N PRO A 40 -6.52 -5.63 30.49
CA PRO A 40 -6.98 -7.01 30.59
C PRO A 40 -6.35 -7.75 31.78
N PHE A 41 -5.08 -7.50 32.08
CA PHE A 41 -4.38 -8.13 33.20
C PHE A 41 -4.98 -7.75 34.57
N LEU A 42 -5.25 -6.46 34.78
CA LEU A 42 -5.91 -5.95 35.98
C LEU A 42 -7.36 -6.46 36.11
N ALA A 43 -8.09 -6.60 34.99
CA ALA A 43 -9.42 -7.19 35.00
C ALA A 43 -9.38 -8.65 35.51
N VAL A 44 -8.40 -9.45 35.07
CA VAL A 44 -8.19 -10.81 35.57
C VAL A 44 -7.86 -10.81 37.07
N LEU A 45 -6.87 -10.04 37.53
CA LEU A 45 -6.50 -9.99 38.95
C LEU A 45 -7.68 -9.57 39.85
N ASN A 46 -8.45 -8.56 39.44
CA ASN A 46 -9.64 -8.10 40.16
C ASN A 46 -10.74 -9.17 40.21
N SER A 47 -10.95 -9.93 39.13
CA SER A 47 -11.92 -11.04 39.10
C SER A 47 -11.53 -12.23 39.98
N LEU A 48 -10.22 -12.45 40.17
CA LEU A 48 -9.68 -13.51 41.03
C LEU A 48 -9.55 -13.08 42.50
N GLY A 49 -9.71 -11.79 42.81
CA GLY A 49 -9.54 -11.23 44.15
C GLY A 49 -8.10 -11.32 44.66
N TRP A 50 -7.11 -11.29 43.76
CA TRP A 50 -5.70 -11.42 44.10
C TRP A 50 -5.07 -10.06 44.44
N SER A 51 -4.18 -10.04 45.43
CA SER A 51 -3.37 -8.87 45.76
C SER A 51 -2.09 -8.87 44.93
N TYR A 52 -1.51 -7.71 44.68
CA TYR A 52 -0.30 -7.57 43.86
C TYR A 52 0.58 -6.41 44.32
N GLU A 53 1.87 -6.54 44.03
CA GLU A 53 2.93 -5.57 44.27
C GLU A 53 3.71 -5.37 42.96
N TRP A 54 4.04 -4.13 42.62
CA TRP A 54 4.70 -3.80 41.34
C TRP A 54 6.21 -3.76 41.47
N VAL A 55 6.88 -4.38 40.50
CA VAL A 55 8.32 -4.27 40.29
C VAL A 55 8.55 -3.62 38.94
N LEU A 56 9.06 -2.39 38.94
CA LEU A 56 9.48 -1.69 37.72
C LEU A 56 10.80 -2.28 37.24
N VAL A 57 10.89 -2.59 35.94
CA VAL A 57 12.10 -3.12 35.30
C VAL A 57 12.48 -2.22 34.13
N ASP A 58 13.78 -2.01 33.91
CA ASP A 58 14.29 -1.14 32.83
C ASP A 58 14.35 -1.84 31.45
N GLU A 59 14.35 -3.18 31.42
CA GLU A 59 14.38 -4.01 30.21
C GLU A 59 13.51 -5.28 30.34
N ILE A 60 12.84 -5.68 29.26
CA ILE A 60 12.16 -7.00 29.17
C ILE A 60 13.21 -8.12 29.24
N GLY A 61 14.35 -7.94 28.59
CA GLY A 61 15.42 -8.93 28.47
C GLY A 61 15.16 -10.01 27.43
N ASP A 62 16.18 -10.84 27.22
CA ASP A 62 16.11 -11.99 26.32
C ASP A 62 16.98 -13.17 26.79
N VAL A 63 16.85 -14.29 26.08
CA VAL A 63 17.71 -15.46 26.22
C VAL A 63 18.94 -15.28 25.31
N LEU A 64 20.12 -15.18 25.90
CA LEU A 64 21.40 -15.07 25.19
C LEU A 64 21.88 -16.45 24.72
N GLU A 65 22.74 -16.48 23.68
CA GLU A 65 23.35 -17.72 23.17
C GLU A 65 24.13 -18.50 24.24
N ASP A 66 24.72 -17.79 25.21
CA ASP A 66 25.40 -18.37 26.38
C ASP A 66 24.44 -19.07 27.38
N GLY A 67 23.14 -19.10 27.10
CA GLY A 67 22.08 -19.63 27.98
C GLY A 67 21.72 -18.73 29.17
N ASN A 68 22.33 -17.54 29.26
CA ASN A 68 22.02 -16.55 30.29
C ASN A 68 20.76 -15.74 29.92
N VAL A 69 19.95 -15.36 30.91
CA VAL A 69 18.64 -14.72 30.69
C VAL A 69 18.60 -13.37 31.39
N THR A 70 18.44 -12.30 30.61
CA THR A 70 18.48 -10.91 31.08
C THR A 70 17.08 -10.34 31.38
N GLY A 71 17.02 -9.10 31.88
CA GLY A 71 15.81 -8.35 32.16
C GLY A 71 14.71 -9.06 32.95
N ALA A 72 13.48 -8.60 32.75
CA ALA A 72 12.27 -9.10 33.40
C ALA A 72 12.03 -10.61 33.16
N VAL A 73 12.34 -11.14 31.98
CA VAL A 73 12.26 -12.59 31.70
C VAL A 73 13.21 -13.37 32.61
N GLY A 74 14.43 -12.85 32.80
CA GLY A 74 15.40 -13.40 33.74
C GLY A 74 14.93 -13.32 35.20
N MET A 75 14.23 -12.25 35.58
CA MET A 75 13.64 -12.12 36.93
C MET A 75 12.55 -13.18 37.19
N VAL A 76 11.70 -13.47 36.21
CA VAL A 76 10.71 -14.56 36.28
C VAL A 76 11.42 -15.91 36.40
N TYR A 77 12.41 -16.19 35.56
CA TYR A 77 13.20 -17.42 35.59
C TYR A 77 13.88 -17.66 36.95
N ARG A 78 14.46 -16.60 37.55
CA ARG A 78 15.10 -16.63 38.87
C ARG A 78 14.11 -16.56 40.05
N LYS A 79 12.79 -16.48 39.79
CA LYS A 79 11.70 -16.37 40.79
C LYS A 79 11.78 -15.12 41.67
N GLU A 80 12.42 -14.08 41.16
CA GLU A 80 12.50 -12.74 41.76
C GLU A 80 11.17 -12.00 41.64
N VAL A 81 10.39 -12.32 40.61
CA VAL A 81 8.99 -11.91 40.40
C VAL A 81 8.14 -13.12 40.03
N ASP A 82 6.83 -13.03 40.23
CA ASP A 82 5.90 -14.15 40.04
C ASP A 82 5.21 -14.10 38.66
N VAL A 83 5.00 -12.90 38.11
CA VAL A 83 4.38 -12.68 36.78
C VAL A 83 5.01 -11.47 36.10
N LEU A 84 5.14 -11.51 34.76
CA LEU A 84 5.43 -10.35 33.92
C LEU A 84 4.13 -9.92 33.22
N ALA A 85 3.71 -8.66 33.38
CA ALA A 85 2.40 -8.20 32.89
C ALA A 85 2.39 -7.64 31.45
N ASN A 86 3.56 -7.37 30.87
CA ASN A 86 3.68 -6.85 29.51
C ASN A 86 3.21 -7.84 28.45
N VAL A 87 2.62 -7.34 27.37
CA VAL A 87 2.36 -8.14 26.17
C VAL A 87 3.68 -8.27 25.41
N MET A 88 4.20 -9.49 25.37
CA MET A 88 5.47 -9.82 24.73
C MET A 88 5.29 -10.96 23.72
N ARG A 89 6.18 -11.01 22.73
CA ARG A 89 6.18 -12.09 21.74
C ARG A 89 6.58 -13.42 22.39
N ILE A 90 5.79 -14.45 22.11
CA ILE A 90 6.11 -15.84 22.41
C ILE A 90 7.15 -16.32 21.37
N THR A 91 8.36 -16.66 21.82
CA THR A 91 9.43 -17.24 21.00
C THR A 91 9.84 -18.60 21.58
N SER A 92 10.43 -19.46 20.76
CA SER A 92 10.86 -20.80 21.17
C SER A 92 11.87 -20.76 22.32
N ASP A 93 12.81 -19.81 22.29
CA ASP A 93 13.86 -19.70 23.30
C ASP A 93 13.28 -19.28 24.66
N ARG A 94 12.32 -18.35 24.66
CA ARG A 94 11.62 -17.90 25.87
C ARG A 94 10.66 -18.97 26.40
N LEU A 95 10.00 -19.74 25.53
CA LEU A 95 9.15 -20.89 25.92
C LEU A 95 9.92 -22.00 26.65
N ASN A 96 11.23 -22.12 26.43
CA ASN A 96 12.08 -23.08 27.15
C ASN A 96 12.44 -22.61 28.58
N VAL A 97 12.18 -21.35 28.91
CA VAL A 97 12.65 -20.67 30.13
C VAL A 97 11.49 -20.21 31.02
N VAL A 98 10.39 -19.72 30.42
CA VAL A 98 9.20 -19.23 31.12
C VAL A 98 7.91 -19.73 30.47
N ASP A 99 6.91 -20.02 31.30
CA ASP A 99 5.56 -20.37 30.84
C ASP A 99 4.79 -19.12 30.39
N PHE A 100 4.07 -19.24 29.27
CA PHE A 100 3.22 -18.17 28.74
C PHE A 100 1.73 -18.45 28.99
N SER A 101 0.95 -17.38 29.12
CA SER A 101 -0.51 -17.43 29.05
C SER A 101 -1.00 -17.70 27.62
N VAL A 102 -2.31 -17.87 27.45
CA VAL A 102 -2.91 -17.99 26.10
C VAL A 102 -2.65 -16.70 25.28
N PRO A 103 -2.35 -16.79 23.97
CA PRO A 103 -2.08 -15.62 23.15
C PRO A 103 -3.24 -14.61 23.15
N VAL A 104 -2.98 -13.40 23.66
CA VAL A 104 -3.98 -12.32 23.75
C VAL A 104 -4.14 -11.58 22.40
N GLN A 105 -3.05 -11.48 21.62
CA GLN A 105 -3.07 -10.91 20.27
C GLN A 105 -2.18 -11.70 19.30
N TYR A 106 -2.48 -11.60 18.01
CA TYR A 106 -1.64 -12.09 16.92
C TYR A 106 -1.07 -10.92 16.15
N LEU A 107 0.25 -10.73 16.22
CA LEU A 107 0.95 -9.70 15.46
C LEU A 107 1.37 -10.24 14.09
N GLN A 108 1.24 -9.40 13.06
CA GLN A 108 1.79 -9.65 11.74
C GLN A 108 2.94 -8.68 11.48
N GLN A 109 4.04 -9.19 10.92
CA GLN A 109 5.16 -8.37 10.51
C GLN A 109 4.73 -7.45 9.35
N VAL A 110 4.90 -6.15 9.53
CA VAL A 110 4.58 -5.13 8.52
C VAL A 110 5.82 -4.30 8.21
N TYR A 111 5.98 -3.95 6.93
CA TYR A 111 7.09 -3.13 6.46
C TYR A 111 6.58 -1.72 6.19
N PHE A 112 7.18 -0.72 6.83
CA PHE A 112 6.91 0.67 6.53
C PHE A 112 7.71 1.10 5.31
N LEU A 113 7.02 1.73 4.36
CA LEU A 113 7.60 2.26 3.13
C LEU A 113 7.54 3.77 3.17
N ALA A 114 8.67 4.43 2.90
CA ALA A 114 8.67 5.85 2.60
C ALA A 114 7.74 6.08 1.40
N LEU A 115 6.72 6.93 1.56
CA LEU A 115 5.88 7.32 0.44
C LEU A 115 6.77 8.14 -0.50
N PRO A 116 6.98 7.73 -1.78
CA PRO A 116 7.70 8.59 -2.72
C PRO A 116 6.93 9.90 -2.87
N ASP A 117 7.63 11.00 -3.07
CA ASP A 117 7.00 12.33 -3.20
C ASP A 117 5.84 12.32 -4.19
N GLN A 118 4.86 13.20 -3.92
CA GLN A 118 3.72 13.38 -4.82
C GLN A 118 4.15 14.12 -6.09
N PHE A 119 4.91 13.42 -6.95
CA PHE A 119 5.17 13.87 -8.30
C PHE A 119 3.82 14.00 -9.02
N LEU A 120 3.38 15.25 -9.18
CA LEU A 120 2.42 15.70 -10.17
C LEU A 120 2.96 15.33 -11.55
N GLN A 121 2.77 14.07 -11.93
CA GLN A 121 3.17 13.60 -13.25
C GLN A 121 2.29 14.32 -14.27
N ASN A 122 2.91 15.17 -15.10
CA ASN A 122 2.24 15.92 -16.18
C ASN A 122 1.48 15.00 -17.16
N SER A 123 1.76 13.69 -17.15
CA SER A 123 1.04 12.65 -17.87
C SER A 123 -0.34 12.29 -17.29
N PHE A 124 -0.76 12.83 -16.13
CA PHE A 124 -2.06 12.55 -15.50
C PHE A 124 -3.23 12.76 -16.48
N ILE A 125 -3.16 13.78 -17.34
CA ILE A 125 -4.18 14.09 -18.35
C ILE A 125 -4.36 12.93 -19.34
N LEU A 126 -3.30 12.17 -19.64
CA LEU A 126 -3.35 11.05 -20.59
C LEU A 126 -3.73 9.71 -19.95
N ARG A 127 -3.74 9.60 -18.62
CA ARG A 127 -4.08 8.37 -17.88
C ARG A 127 -5.51 7.82 -18.05
N PRO A 128 -6.57 8.60 -18.38
CA PRO A 128 -7.92 8.05 -18.50
C PRO A 128 -8.10 6.97 -19.58
N PHE A 129 -7.17 6.87 -20.52
CA PHE A 129 -7.12 5.80 -21.52
C PHE A 129 -5.71 5.17 -21.53
N ASP A 130 -5.64 3.86 -21.64
CA ASP A 130 -4.38 3.14 -21.84
C ASP A 130 -3.75 3.47 -23.20
N PHE A 131 -2.45 3.16 -23.34
CA PHE A 131 -1.72 3.40 -24.58
C PHE A 131 -2.38 2.74 -25.81
N ASP A 132 -2.90 1.52 -25.66
CA ASP A 132 -3.60 0.80 -26.72
C ASP A 132 -4.92 1.49 -27.11
N ALA A 133 -5.64 2.05 -26.14
CA ALA A 133 -6.88 2.80 -26.40
C ALA A 133 -6.60 4.13 -27.10
N TRP A 134 -5.52 4.83 -26.74
CA TRP A 134 -5.04 5.98 -27.51
C TRP A 134 -4.63 5.59 -28.93
N LEU A 135 -3.91 4.48 -29.10
CA LEU A 135 -3.50 3.98 -30.42
C LEU A 135 -4.71 3.63 -31.29
N MET A 136 -5.75 2.99 -30.74
CA MET A 136 -7.03 2.75 -31.42
C MET A 136 -7.74 4.05 -31.79
N LEU A 137 -7.75 5.07 -30.92
CA LEU A 137 -8.32 6.38 -31.21
C LEU A 137 -7.60 7.06 -32.38
N PHE A 138 -6.26 7.05 -32.38
CA PHE A 138 -5.45 7.57 -33.49
C PHE A 138 -5.64 6.77 -34.78
N ALA A 139 -5.73 5.44 -34.72
CA ALA A 139 -6.02 4.59 -35.86
C ALA A 139 -7.41 4.88 -36.46
N PHE A 140 -8.42 5.08 -35.62
CA PHE A 140 -9.78 5.44 -36.04
C PHE A 140 -9.83 6.84 -36.69
N LEU A 141 -9.19 7.84 -36.08
CA LEU A 141 -9.12 9.19 -36.64
C LEU A 141 -8.32 9.23 -37.97
N THR A 142 -7.19 8.54 -38.05
CA THR A 142 -6.40 8.47 -39.29
C THR A 142 -7.14 7.72 -40.39
N ALA A 143 -7.79 6.59 -40.10
CA ALA A 143 -8.65 5.89 -41.06
C ALA A 143 -9.78 6.80 -41.59
N PHE A 144 -10.44 7.56 -40.72
CA PHE A 144 -11.47 8.52 -41.13
C PHE A 144 -10.91 9.64 -42.02
N MET A 145 -9.77 10.22 -41.66
CA MET A 145 -9.11 11.27 -42.46
C MET A 145 -8.62 10.74 -43.81
N LEU A 146 -8.15 9.50 -43.89
CA LEU A 146 -7.78 8.83 -45.14
C LEU A 146 -9.00 8.58 -46.04
N ILE A 147 -10.12 8.10 -45.49
CA ILE A 147 -11.39 7.94 -46.23
C ILE A 147 -11.86 9.30 -46.77
N TRP A 148 -11.80 10.36 -45.96
CA TRP A 148 -12.14 11.71 -46.37
C TRP A 148 -11.23 12.23 -47.49
N ALA A 149 -9.91 12.10 -47.34
CA ALA A 149 -8.93 12.52 -48.34
C ALA A 149 -9.09 11.77 -49.67
N MET A 150 -9.29 10.45 -49.65
CA MET A 150 -9.59 9.65 -50.85
C MET A 150 -10.86 10.14 -51.55
N SER A 151 -11.91 10.45 -50.79
CA SER A 151 -13.16 10.99 -51.36
C SER A 151 -12.96 12.34 -52.05
N ALA A 152 -12.09 13.21 -51.51
CA ALA A 152 -11.78 14.52 -52.10
C ALA A 152 -10.93 14.40 -53.39
N VAL A 153 -9.97 13.46 -53.44
CA VAL A 153 -9.15 13.21 -54.63
C VAL A 153 -10.00 12.64 -55.78
N LEU A 154 -10.91 11.72 -55.49
CA LEU A 154 -11.84 11.15 -56.48
C LEU A 154 -12.76 12.22 -57.09
N GLN A 155 -13.23 13.19 -56.29
CA GLN A 155 -14.04 14.31 -56.78
C GLN A 155 -13.26 15.26 -57.70
N ARG A 156 -11.95 15.49 -57.47
CA ARG A 156 -11.13 16.37 -58.31
C ARG A 156 -10.89 15.84 -59.73
N LYS A 157 -10.89 14.52 -59.95
CA LYS A 157 -10.69 13.93 -61.29
C LYS A 157 -11.93 13.94 -62.19
N TYR A 158 -13.12 14.21 -61.65
CA TYR A 158 -14.40 14.14 -62.37
C TYR A 158 -15.12 15.48 -62.32
N SER A 159 -14.92 16.34 -63.34
CA SER A 159 -15.41 17.72 -63.28
C SER A 159 -15.95 18.24 -64.61
N TRP A 160 -17.20 18.73 -64.62
CA TRP A 160 -17.53 20.16 -64.82
C TRP A 160 -19.06 20.41 -64.79
N LYS A 161 -19.45 21.59 -64.29
CA LYS A 161 -20.80 22.18 -64.27
C LYS A 161 -21.88 21.50 -63.39
N LEU A 162 -21.79 21.69 -62.08
CA LEU A 162 -22.84 22.47 -61.38
C LEU A 162 -22.31 23.10 -60.09
N ALA A 163 -22.60 24.38 -59.89
CA ALA A 163 -22.17 25.12 -58.71
C ALA A 163 -23.06 24.78 -57.50
N LEU A 164 -22.45 24.20 -56.46
CA LEU A 164 -22.74 24.47 -55.04
C LEU A 164 -21.87 23.55 -54.16
N VAL A 165 -21.39 24.07 -53.03
CA VAL A 165 -20.54 23.41 -51.99
C VAL A 165 -21.24 22.22 -51.26
N ARG A 166 -22.42 21.79 -51.72
CA ARG A 166 -23.52 21.36 -50.84
C ARG A 166 -23.59 19.86 -50.53
N SER A 167 -22.48 19.12 -50.63
CA SER A 167 -22.41 17.68 -50.29
C SER A 167 -20.99 17.23 -49.92
N PHE A 168 -20.30 18.10 -49.19
CA PHE A 168 -18.90 18.01 -48.78
C PHE A 168 -18.46 16.75 -47.98
N ASN A 169 -19.18 16.09 -47.06
CA ASN A 169 -20.59 16.02 -46.63
C ASN A 169 -21.55 15.19 -47.51
N ARG A 170 -21.09 14.10 -48.17
CA ARG A 170 -21.98 13.06 -48.76
C ARG A 170 -21.47 11.60 -48.82
N HIS A 171 -20.18 11.31 -48.69
CA HIS A 171 -19.67 9.93 -48.80
C HIS A 171 -18.68 9.48 -47.70
N VAL A 172 -19.20 9.40 -46.46
CA VAL A 172 -18.88 8.29 -45.53
C VAL A 172 -19.82 7.08 -45.82
N ILE A 173 -20.42 7.05 -47.02
CA ILE A 173 -21.73 6.41 -47.28
C ILE A 173 -21.77 5.55 -48.55
N THR A 174 -20.73 5.61 -49.39
CA THR A 174 -20.32 4.42 -50.15
C THR A 174 -19.57 3.41 -49.29
N VAL A 175 -19.17 3.76 -48.05
CA VAL A 175 -18.13 3.05 -47.29
C VAL A 175 -18.42 1.57 -47.05
N CYS A 176 -19.68 1.12 -47.03
CA CYS A 176 -20.03 -0.31 -46.95
C CYS A 176 -20.81 -0.87 -48.16
N ALA A 177 -21.06 -0.07 -49.21
CA ALA A 177 -22.11 -0.37 -50.20
C ALA A 177 -21.62 -0.97 -51.54
N MET A 178 -20.33 -1.30 -51.69
CA MET A 178 -19.79 -1.91 -52.92
C MET A 178 -19.42 -3.39 -52.84
N GLU A 179 -19.50 -4.02 -51.66
CA GLU A 179 -19.33 -5.49 -51.52
C GLU A 179 -20.43 -6.30 -52.27
N SER A 180 -21.50 -5.65 -52.75
CA SER A 180 -22.53 -6.30 -53.57
C SER A 180 -23.01 -5.43 -54.75
N LYS A 181 -22.28 -5.53 -55.87
CA LYS A 181 -22.72 -5.30 -57.28
C LYS A 181 -24.02 -4.50 -57.51
N ARG A 182 -24.01 -3.17 -57.35
CA ARG A 182 -24.88 -2.24 -58.13
C ARG A 182 -24.44 -0.78 -57.97
N ALA A 183 -23.53 -0.34 -58.84
CA ALA A 183 -23.23 1.07 -59.00
C ALA A 183 -24.46 1.86 -59.51
N HIS A 184 -24.44 3.19 -59.32
CA HIS A 184 -25.33 4.17 -59.97
C HIS A 184 -26.74 4.41 -59.39
N ARG A 185 -26.91 4.44 -58.07
CA ARG A 185 -28.01 5.22 -57.43
C ARG A 185 -27.47 6.21 -56.39
N ARG A 186 -27.94 7.47 -56.46
CA ARG A 186 -27.48 8.57 -55.59
C ARG A 186 -27.79 8.24 -54.11
N PRO A 187 -26.88 8.53 -53.15
CA PRO A 187 -27.16 8.31 -51.74
C PRO A 187 -28.28 9.25 -51.26
N THR A 188 -29.31 8.69 -50.64
CA THR A 188 -30.43 9.43 -50.06
C THR A 188 -29.97 10.31 -48.91
N TYR A 189 -30.55 11.49 -48.73
CA TYR A 189 -30.23 12.44 -47.65
C TYR A 189 -30.18 11.79 -46.25
N VAL A 190 -31.07 10.84 -45.98
CA VAL A 190 -31.15 10.07 -44.73
C VAL A 190 -29.82 9.40 -44.36
N SER A 191 -29.11 8.81 -45.34
CA SER A 191 -27.83 8.13 -45.09
C SER A 191 -26.72 9.09 -44.64
N GLN A 192 -26.71 10.35 -45.11
CA GLN A 192 -25.78 11.38 -44.63
C GLN A 192 -26.01 11.73 -43.19
N VAL A 193 -27.28 11.98 -42.84
CA VAL A 193 -27.65 12.31 -41.47
C VAL A 193 -27.25 11.15 -40.55
N LEU A 194 -27.57 9.90 -40.91
CA LEU A 194 -27.23 8.75 -40.08
C LEU A 194 -25.73 8.58 -39.82
N SER A 195 -24.86 8.63 -40.84
CA SER A 195 -23.41 8.44 -40.61
C SER A 195 -22.76 9.61 -39.87
N ILE A 196 -23.17 10.86 -40.14
CA ILE A 196 -22.65 12.03 -39.42
C ILE A 196 -23.11 12.00 -37.96
N THR A 197 -24.39 11.70 -37.72
CA THR A 197 -24.95 11.56 -36.36
C THR A 197 -24.29 10.41 -35.60
N PHE A 198 -24.04 9.26 -36.25
CA PHE A 198 -23.29 8.16 -35.63
C PHE A 198 -21.89 8.60 -35.19
N PHE A 199 -21.11 9.22 -36.09
CA PHE A 199 -19.75 9.67 -35.77
C PHE A 199 -19.73 10.73 -34.66
N ALA A 200 -20.67 11.67 -34.68
CA ALA A 200 -20.85 12.67 -33.64
C ALA A 200 -21.24 12.03 -32.29
N LEU A 201 -22.14 11.05 -32.29
CA LEU A 201 -22.52 10.29 -31.09
C LEU A 201 -21.32 9.51 -30.53
N THR A 202 -20.54 8.83 -31.36
CA THR A 202 -19.32 8.12 -30.93
C THR A 202 -18.33 9.08 -30.26
N PHE A 203 -18.07 10.25 -30.85
CA PHE A 203 -17.17 11.25 -30.26
C PHE A 203 -17.71 11.82 -28.95
N VAL A 204 -19.02 12.11 -28.86
CA VAL A 204 -19.67 12.55 -27.62
C VAL A 204 -19.59 11.49 -26.53
N ILE A 205 -19.82 10.21 -26.85
CA ILE A 205 -19.70 9.08 -25.91
C ILE A 205 -18.26 8.97 -25.40
N LEU A 206 -17.26 9.00 -26.29
CA LEU A 206 -15.84 8.95 -25.90
C LEU A 206 -15.45 10.13 -25.01
N ALA A 207 -15.88 11.35 -25.33
CA ALA A 207 -15.65 12.53 -24.51
C ALA A 207 -16.31 12.42 -23.13
N ARG A 208 -17.51 11.83 -23.03
CA ARG A 208 -18.19 11.57 -21.76
C ARG A 208 -17.48 10.51 -20.92
N ILE A 209 -17.03 9.42 -21.54
CA ILE A 209 -16.25 8.36 -20.85
C ILE A 209 -14.97 8.97 -20.29
N TYR A 210 -14.21 9.72 -21.09
CA TYR A 210 -13.01 10.44 -20.64
C TYR A 210 -13.29 11.38 -19.47
N GLN A 211 -14.34 12.22 -19.55
CA GLN A 211 -14.76 13.11 -18.47
C GLN A 211 -15.11 12.34 -17.18
N SER A 212 -15.81 11.20 -17.31
CA SER A 212 -16.22 10.38 -16.17
C SER A 212 -15.03 9.73 -15.47
N ILE A 213 -14.09 9.15 -16.24
CA ILE A 213 -12.87 8.52 -15.70
C ILE A 213 -11.97 9.58 -15.05
N MET A 214 -11.77 10.74 -15.71
CA MET A 214 -11.00 11.85 -15.14
C MET A 214 -11.58 12.35 -13.83
N SER A 215 -12.91 12.51 -13.74
CA SER A 215 -13.60 12.90 -12.51
C SER A 215 -13.37 11.88 -11.37
N GLY A 216 -13.45 10.58 -11.68
CA GLY A 216 -13.14 9.51 -10.71
C GLY A 216 -11.68 9.52 -10.24
N MET A 217 -10.73 9.75 -11.14
CA MET A 217 -9.30 9.86 -10.83
C MET A 217 -8.93 11.11 -10.03
N LEU A 218 -9.75 12.17 -10.07
CA LEU A 218 -9.61 13.36 -9.24
C LEU A 218 -10.27 13.21 -7.86
N ALA A 219 -11.36 12.45 -7.78
CA ALA A 219 -12.08 12.19 -6.53
C ALA A 219 -11.35 11.18 -5.61
N VAL A 220 -10.61 10.24 -6.18
CA VAL A 220 -9.86 9.22 -5.44
C VAL A 220 -8.38 9.36 -5.75
N SER A 221 -7.56 9.62 -4.71
CA SER A 221 -6.11 9.57 -4.85
C SER A 221 -5.68 8.19 -5.31
N LEU A 222 -4.97 8.14 -6.44
CA LEU A 222 -4.54 6.87 -7.04
C LEU A 222 -3.67 6.10 -6.05
N LYS A 223 -4.11 4.88 -5.70
CA LYS A 223 -3.33 3.95 -4.88
C LYS A 223 -1.95 3.78 -5.51
N LYS A 224 -0.90 4.25 -4.82
CA LYS A 224 0.49 4.08 -5.27
C LYS A 224 0.74 2.57 -5.38
N LYS A 225 1.39 2.15 -6.48
CA LYS A 225 1.77 0.74 -6.66
C LYS A 225 2.78 0.38 -5.56
N VAL A 226 2.40 -0.54 -4.68
CA VAL A 226 3.31 -1.08 -3.66
C VAL A 226 4.40 -1.88 -4.38
N PRO A 227 5.70 -1.70 -4.04
CA PRO A 227 6.81 -2.32 -4.77
C PRO A 227 6.85 -3.86 -4.62
N PHE A 228 6.37 -4.39 -3.50
CA PHE A 228 6.28 -5.82 -3.20
C PHE A 228 5.00 -6.13 -2.41
N THR A 229 4.57 -7.38 -2.48
CA THR A 229 3.46 -7.96 -1.71
C THR A 229 3.88 -9.23 -0.96
N SER A 230 4.97 -9.87 -1.37
CA SER A 230 5.57 -11.04 -0.72
C SER A 230 6.94 -10.72 -0.11
N SER A 231 7.31 -11.42 0.96
CA SER A 231 8.66 -11.37 1.54
C SER A 231 9.74 -11.77 0.54
N LYS A 232 9.45 -12.68 -0.40
CA LYS A 232 10.38 -13.09 -1.46
C LYS A 232 10.69 -11.96 -2.44
N GLU A 233 9.67 -11.16 -2.78
CA GLU A 233 9.84 -9.99 -3.65
C GLU A 233 10.69 -8.90 -2.94
N LEU A 234 10.48 -8.71 -1.63
CA LEU A 234 11.31 -7.81 -0.82
C LEU A 234 12.79 -8.25 -0.80
N VAL A 235 13.08 -9.53 -0.53
CA VAL A 235 14.47 -10.03 -0.51
C VAL A 235 15.16 -9.84 -1.85
N GLU A 236 14.45 -10.08 -2.96
CA GLU A 236 15.00 -9.87 -4.30
C GLU A 236 15.24 -8.38 -4.60
N LEU A 237 14.37 -7.47 -4.15
CA LEU A 237 14.57 -6.02 -4.26
C LEU A 237 15.77 -5.51 -3.43
N ILE A 238 16.03 -6.11 -2.26
CA ILE A 238 17.22 -5.83 -1.43
C ILE A 238 18.47 -6.33 -2.15
N ARG A 239 18.45 -7.57 -2.66
CA ARG A 239 19.56 -8.20 -3.41
C ARG A 239 19.94 -7.42 -4.66
N GLN A 240 18.97 -6.83 -5.35
CA GLN A 240 19.19 -5.95 -6.52
C GLN A 240 19.71 -4.55 -6.16
N GLY A 241 19.81 -4.19 -4.87
CA GLY A 241 20.22 -2.86 -4.42
C GLY A 241 19.18 -1.76 -4.70
N ALA A 242 17.96 -2.13 -5.12
CA ALA A 242 16.91 -1.17 -5.47
C ALA A 242 16.22 -0.57 -4.23
N TRP A 243 16.21 -1.31 -3.12
CA TRP A 243 15.68 -0.90 -1.83
C TRP A 243 16.67 -1.26 -0.72
N HIS A 244 16.73 -0.46 0.34
CA HIS A 244 17.52 -0.74 1.54
C HIS A 244 16.57 -0.90 2.73
N LEU A 245 16.90 -1.81 3.64
CA LEU A 245 16.19 -1.93 4.92
C LEU A 245 16.71 -0.88 5.89
N ILE A 246 15.79 -0.26 6.63
CA ILE A 246 16.09 0.70 7.68
C ILE A 246 15.61 0.10 9.00
N TYR A 247 16.48 0.07 10.02
CA TYR A 247 16.12 -0.46 11.33
C TYR A 247 16.68 0.41 12.47
N PRO A 248 15.93 0.59 13.57
CA PRO A 248 16.34 1.44 14.70
C PRO A 248 17.48 0.86 15.55
N ILE A 249 17.68 -0.47 15.55
CA ILE A 249 18.60 -1.17 16.45
C ILE A 249 19.75 -1.78 15.64
N PRO A 250 21.03 -1.59 16.03
CA PRO A 250 22.15 -2.23 15.35
C PRO A 250 22.12 -3.76 15.52
N ASN A 251 22.57 -4.49 14.49
CA ASN A 251 22.81 -5.94 14.50
C ASN A 251 21.61 -6.86 14.78
N VAL A 252 20.38 -6.33 14.81
CA VAL A 252 19.16 -7.14 14.88
C VAL A 252 18.64 -7.40 13.47
N LEU A 253 18.55 -8.67 13.06
CA LEU A 253 17.90 -9.02 11.81
C LEU A 253 16.37 -8.89 11.95
N PRO A 254 15.64 -8.48 10.88
CA PRO A 254 14.20 -8.58 10.87
C PRO A 254 13.80 -10.05 11.00
N GLU A 255 12.88 -10.35 11.91
CA GLU A 255 12.36 -11.70 12.11
C GLU A 255 11.87 -12.29 10.77
N CYS A 256 12.22 -13.53 10.48
CA CYS A 256 11.92 -14.17 9.20
C CYS A 256 11.46 -15.61 9.41
N THR A 257 10.74 -16.14 8.42
CA THR A 257 10.33 -17.55 8.38
C THR A 257 11.18 -18.31 7.37
N GLU A 258 11.65 -19.51 7.75
CA GLU A 258 12.33 -20.40 6.83
C GLU A 258 11.44 -20.76 5.62
N PRO A 259 12.00 -20.88 4.40
CA PRO A 259 13.42 -20.76 4.06
C PRO A 259 13.90 -19.30 3.85
N THR A 260 12.98 -18.33 3.86
CA THR A 260 13.24 -16.92 3.53
C THR A 260 14.29 -16.25 4.42
N CYS A 261 14.55 -16.75 5.63
CA CYS A 261 15.61 -16.25 6.51
C CYS A 261 17.00 -16.32 5.86
N SER A 262 17.40 -17.50 5.37
CA SER A 262 18.72 -17.67 4.72
C SER A 262 18.88 -16.82 3.45
N ASP A 263 17.79 -16.66 2.69
CA ASP A 263 17.75 -15.76 1.53
C ASP A 263 17.94 -14.30 1.97
N LEU A 264 17.29 -13.86 3.06
CA LEU A 264 17.39 -12.51 3.61
C LEU A 264 18.79 -12.23 4.17
N GLU A 265 19.38 -13.14 4.93
CA GLU A 265 20.77 -13.07 5.40
C GLU A 265 21.74 -12.88 4.23
N SER A 266 21.59 -13.68 3.16
CA SER A 266 22.43 -13.56 1.95
C SER A 266 22.28 -12.19 1.26
N ALA A 267 21.08 -11.61 1.27
CA ALA A 267 20.83 -10.29 0.69
C ALA A 267 21.39 -9.17 1.57
N LEU A 268 21.30 -9.29 2.89
CA LEU A 268 21.84 -8.32 3.85
C LEU A 268 23.38 -8.26 3.85
N LEU A 269 24.06 -9.37 3.55
CA LEU A 269 25.51 -9.37 3.30
C LEU A 269 25.91 -8.53 2.07
N THR A 270 25.01 -8.39 1.09
CA THR A 270 25.24 -7.61 -0.14
C THR A 270 24.80 -6.15 0.03
N ASN A 271 23.73 -5.92 0.78
CA ASN A 271 23.08 -4.62 0.98
C ASN A 271 22.67 -4.50 2.47
N PRO A 272 23.56 -3.99 3.33
CA PRO A 272 23.36 -4.01 4.79
C PRO A 272 22.25 -3.06 5.24
N VAL A 273 21.72 -3.32 6.44
CA VAL A 273 20.70 -2.48 7.07
C VAL A 273 21.26 -1.08 7.36
N THR A 274 20.59 -0.04 6.88
CA THR A 274 20.89 1.34 7.23
C THR A 274 20.31 1.66 8.61
N ILE A 275 21.16 2.04 9.55
CA ILE A 275 20.73 2.50 10.87
C ILE A 275 20.26 3.95 10.74
N LEU A 276 19.02 4.25 11.17
CA LEU A 276 18.62 5.64 11.40
C LEU A 276 19.22 6.12 12.72
N PRO A 277 20.00 7.22 12.76
CA PRO A 277 20.37 7.83 14.02
C PRO A 277 19.12 8.38 14.69
N PHE A 278 18.77 7.84 15.87
CA PHE A 278 17.76 8.43 16.74
C PHE A 278 18.32 9.71 17.35
N GLY A 279 18.10 10.83 16.66
CA GLY A 279 18.45 12.18 17.08
C GLY A 279 17.34 13.17 16.75
N PRO A 280 17.32 14.35 17.41
CA PRO A 280 16.27 15.37 17.25
C PRO A 280 16.35 16.14 15.92
N GLU A 281 16.95 15.59 14.87
CA GLU A 281 17.15 16.25 13.57
C GLU A 281 15.96 16.05 12.60
N PHE A 282 14.92 15.32 13.00
CA PHE A 282 13.70 15.09 12.20
C PHE A 282 12.62 16.17 12.35
N GLU A 283 12.88 17.30 13.05
CA GLU A 283 11.93 18.43 13.10
C GLU A 283 12.02 19.39 11.89
N GLU A 284 13.12 19.42 11.12
CA GLU A 284 13.24 20.28 9.92
C GLU A 284 14.00 19.64 8.74
N LYS A 285 13.24 19.07 7.77
CA LYS A 285 13.51 19.20 6.33
C LYS A 285 12.36 18.74 5.44
#